data_AF-A0A6J6CLB8-F1
#
_entry.id   AF-A0A6J6CLB8-F1
#
_cell.length_a   1.000
_cell.length_b   1.000
_cell.length_c   1.000
_cell.angle_alpha   90.00
_cell.angle_beta   90.00
_cell.angle_gamma   90.00
#
_symmetry.space_group_name_H-M   'P 1'
#
loop_
_entity.id
_entity.type
_entity.pdbx_description
1 polymer ?
#
loop_
_entity_poly.entity_id
_entity_poly.type
_entity_poly.pdbx_seq_one_letter_code
_entity_poly.pdbx_strand_id
1 'polypeptide(L)' 'MRDAFIEITGLDRKIEVTVDPSIDTSSTPEARATRTSEAPTDATQLSGAALLAAELGATVISEKRHD' A
#
# COMPACT_ATOMS: atom_id res chain seq x y z
N MET A 1 14.02 -7.02 12.65
CA MET A 1 14.59 -5.65 12.74
C MET A 1 16.04 -5.67 13.23
N ARG A 2 16.38 -6.38 14.31
CA ARG A 2 17.77 -6.51 14.81
C ARG A 2 18.74 -7.04 13.74
N ASP A 3 18.41 -8.17 13.12
CA ASP A 3 19.32 -8.82 12.15
C ASP A 3 19.59 -7.96 10.92
N ALA A 4 18.55 -7.33 10.35
CA ALA A 4 18.68 -6.39 9.24
C ALA A 4 19.51 -5.14 9.61
N PHE A 5 19.41 -4.66 10.85
CA PHE A 5 20.24 -3.55 11.31
C PHE A 5 21.72 -3.94 11.40
N ILE A 6 22.01 -5.15 11.89
CA ILE A 6 23.38 -5.70 11.95
C ILE A 6 23.91 -5.90 10.52
N GLU A 7 23.10 -6.41 9.60
CA GLU A 7 23.47 -6.60 8.20
C GLU A 7 23.89 -5.30 7.52
N ILE A 8 23.16 -4.20 7.76
CA ILE A 8 23.41 -2.91 7.12
C ILE A 8 24.51 -2.10 7.83
N THR A 9 24.55 -2.13 9.16
CA THR A 9 25.43 -1.23 9.95
C THR A 9 26.67 -1.91 10.52
N GLY A 10 26.69 -3.25 10.58
CA GLY A 10 27.76 -4.03 11.22
C GLY A 10 27.80 -3.93 12.75
N LEU A 11 26.83 -3.24 13.38
CA LEU A 11 26.82 -2.99 14.82
C LEU A 11 25.73 -3.77 15.53
N ASP A 12 26.12 -4.61 16.49
CA ASP A 12 25.18 -5.31 17.36
C ASP A 12 24.89 -4.49 18.64
N ARG A 13 24.03 -3.48 18.50
CA ARG A 13 23.60 -2.63 19.61
C ARG A 13 22.15 -2.88 19.99
N LYS A 14 21.85 -2.71 21.28
CA LYS A 14 20.47 -2.65 21.75
C LYS A 14 19.81 -1.40 21.18
N ILE A 15 18.74 -1.58 20.43
CA ILE A 15 17.91 -0.49 19.91
C ILE A 15 16.68 -0.41 20.81
N GLU A 16 16.46 0.76 21.38
CA GLU A 16 15.26 1.08 22.16
C GLU A 16 14.53 2.22 21.47
N VAL A 17 13.21 2.12 21.41
CA VAL A 17 12.33 3.16 20.88
C VAL A 17 11.53 3.71 22.04
N THR A 18 11.58 5.02 22.22
CA THR A 18 10.76 5.77 23.18
C THR A 18 9.93 6.80 22.44
N VAL A 19 8.66 6.90 22.79
CA VAL A 19 7.78 7.96 22.26
C VAL A 19 7.87 9.15 23.20
N ASP A 20 8.38 10.27 22.71
CA ASP A 20 8.37 11.54 23.45
C ASP A 20 6.97 12.17 23.35
N PRO A 21 6.23 12.26 24.48
CA PRO A 21 4.87 12.79 24.48
C PRO A 21 4.80 14.30 24.22
N SER A 22 5.93 15.01 24.22
CA SER A 22 6.00 16.44 23.90
C SER A 22 6.06 16.72 22.39
N ILE A 23 6.31 15.69 21.58
CA ILE A 23 6.43 15.82 20.13
C ILE A 23 5.07 15.61 19.47
N ASP A 24 4.72 16.51 18.55
CA ASP A 24 3.53 16.37 17.71
C ASP A 24 3.65 15.15 16.79
N THR A 25 2.95 14.07 17.18
CA THR A 25 2.95 12.79 16.48
C THR A 25 2.28 12.85 15.11
N SER A 26 1.56 13.93 14.77
CA SER A 26 0.94 14.12 13.45
C SER A 26 1.98 14.31 12.33
N SER A 27 3.22 14.63 12.69
CA SER A 27 4.33 14.83 11.76
C SER A 27 5.11 13.56 11.41
N THR A 28 4.83 12.44 12.10
CA THR A 28 5.53 11.17 11.87
C THR A 28 5.24 10.60 10.47
N PRO A 29 6.18 9.88 9.84
CA PRO A 29 5.95 9.22 8.56
C PRO A 29 4.77 8.25 8.61
N GLU A 30 4.56 7.58 9.74
CA GLU A 30 3.42 6.69 9.97
C GLU A 30 2.09 7.45 10.03
N ALA A 31 2.04 8.60 10.71
CA ALA A 31 0.85 9.46 10.73
C ALA A 31 0.55 10.09 9.35
N ARG A 32 1.59 10.28 8.53
CA ARG A 32 1.47 10.78 7.15
C ARG A 32 1.30 9.67 6.10
N ALA A 33 1.37 8.40 6.49
CA ALA A 33 1.20 7.27 5.59
C ALA A 33 -0.29 7.08 5.29
N THR A 34 -0.85 7.98 4.50
CA THR A 34 -2.15 7.76 3.87
C THR A 34 -1.95 6.66 2.83
N ARG A 35 -2.42 5.44 3.09
CA ARG A 35 -2.51 4.41 2.05
C ARG A 35 -3.37 4.99 0.93
N THR A 36 -2.74 5.44 -0.15
CA THR A 36 -3.41 5.86 -1.39
C THR A 36 -3.93 4.60 -2.07
N SER A 37 -4.92 3.95 -1.45
CA SER A 37 -5.84 3.13 -2.19
C SER A 37 -6.58 4.08 -3.12
N GLU A 38 -6.49 3.84 -4.41
CA GLU A 38 -7.33 4.51 -5.40
C GLU A 38 -8.79 4.48 -4.91
N ALA A 39 -9.49 5.60 -5.09
CA ALA A 39 -10.85 5.72 -4.59
C ALA A 39 -11.74 4.67 -5.26
N PRO A 40 -12.67 4.02 -4.54
CA PRO A 40 -13.59 3.04 -5.13
C PRO A 40 -14.54 3.64 -6.20
N THR A 41 -14.51 4.95 -6.38
CA THR A 41 -15.22 5.71 -7.40
C THR A 41 -14.36 6.04 -8.62
N ASP A 42 -13.09 5.61 -8.65
CA ASP A 42 -12.19 5.87 -9.76
C ASP A 42 -12.67 5.10 -10.99
N ALA A 43 -13.02 5.83 -12.04
CA ALA A 43 -13.50 5.25 -13.30
C ALA A 43 -12.46 4.35 -13.97
N THR A 44 -11.18 4.49 -13.61
CA THR A 44 -10.08 3.67 -14.13
C THR A 44 -9.73 2.48 -13.24
N GLN A 45 -10.41 2.29 -12.11
CA GLN A 45 -10.38 1.04 -11.33
C GLN A 45 -11.15 -0.08 -12.03
N LEU A 46 -10.66 -0.49 -13.19
CA LEU A 46 -11.19 -1.62 -13.94
C LEU A 46 -10.55 -2.92 -13.41
N SER A 47 -11.36 -3.96 -13.23
CA SER A 47 -10.88 -5.29 -12.83
C SER A 47 -11.46 -6.38 -13.73
N GLY A 48 -10.78 -7.52 -13.80
CA GLY A 48 -11.22 -8.69 -14.54
C GLY A 48 -11.55 -8.40 -16.00
N ALA A 49 -12.78 -8.72 -16.42
CA ALA A 49 -13.24 -8.58 -17.79
C ALA A 49 -13.31 -7.12 -18.28
N ALA A 50 -13.60 -6.17 -17.37
CA ALA A 50 -13.71 -4.76 -17.71
C ALA A 50 -12.35 -4.15 -18.13
N LEU A 51 -11.26 -4.58 -17.47
CA LEU A 51 -9.91 -4.17 -17.83
C LEU A 51 -9.51 -4.70 -19.21
N LEU A 52 -9.76 -5.99 -19.46
CA LEU A 52 -9.46 -6.62 -20.74
C LEU A 52 -10.26 -5.96 -21.88
N ALA A 53 -11.54 -5.69 -21.66
CA ALA A 53 -12.39 -5.04 -22.65
C ALA A 53 -11.90 -3.63 -23.01
N ALA A 54 -11.48 -2.83 -22.02
CA ALA A 54 -10.93 -1.51 -22.24
C ALA A 54 -9.62 -1.53 -23.04
N GLU A 55 -8.71 -2.48 -22.75
CA GLU A 55 -7.43 -2.61 -23.47
C GLU A 55 -7.62 -3.08 -24.93
N LEU A 56 -8.63 -3.93 -25.17
CA LEU A 56 -8.92 -4.51 -26.49
C LEU A 56 -9.90 -3.65 -27.32
N GLY A 57 -10.41 -2.54 -26.79
CA GLY A 57 -11.44 -1.70 -27.43
C GLY A 57 -12.77 -2.42 -27.64
N ALA A 58 -13.09 -3.38 -26.77
CA ALA A 58 -14.24 -4.27 -26.88
C ALA A 58 -15.32 -3.93 -25.84
N THR A 59 -16.54 -4.42 -26.06
CA THR A 59 -17.67 -4.30 -25.13
C THR A 59 -17.99 -5.66 -24.53
N VAL A 60 -18.14 -5.75 -23.20
CA VAL A 60 -18.57 -6.98 -22.53
C VAL A 60 -20.06 -7.22 -22.81
N ILE A 61 -20.39 -8.36 -23.40
CA ILE A 61 -21.77 -8.68 -23.85
C ILE A 61 -22.49 -9.62 -22.86
N SER A 62 -21.76 -10.41 -22.07
CA SER A 62 -22.29 -11.21 -20.95
C SER A 62 -21.15 -11.77 -20.08
N GLU A 63 -21.31 -11.83 -18.76
CA GLU A 63 -20.39 -12.51 -17.84
C GLU A 63 -20.98 -13.85 -17.39
N LYS A 64 -20.26 -14.96 -17.59
CA LYS A 64 -20.59 -16.25 -16.98
C LYS A 64 -19.74 -16.42 -15.73
N ARG A 65 -20.36 -16.43 -14.55
CA ARG A 65 -19.68 -16.84 -13.32
C ARG A 65 -19.59 -18.36 -13.31
N HIS A 66 -18.38 -18.87 -13.09
CA HIS A 66 -18.16 -20.27 -12.80
C HIS A 66 -18.01 -20.37 -11.28
N ASP A 67 -18.98 -20.98 -10.60
CA ASP A 67 -18.88 -21.37 -9.20
C ASP A 67 -17.85 -22.50 -8.99
#